data_AF-A0A9Q8SDU1-F1
#
_entry.id   AF-A0A9Q8SDU1-F1
#
_cell.length_a   1.000
_cell.length_b   1.000
_cell.length_c   1.000
_cell.angle_alpha   90.00
_cell.angle_beta   90.00
_cell.angle_gamma   90.00
#
_symmetry.space_group_name_H-M   'P 1'
#
loop_
_entity.id
_entity.type
_entity.pdbx_description
1 polymer ?
#
loop_
_entity_poly.entity_id
_entity_poly.type
_entity_poly.pdbx_seq_one_letter_code
_entity_poly.pdbx_strand_id
1 'polypeptide(L)'
;MLAMMEISFPDVPDMHRRYLISSGDSMSLTHLNAFEDELRTTHGEGQVGTFDKHIVARARKIHQSLLTTPFTALMSVAEIFPLLLSSPFKGPRSRQQFPDIILTNGPATGFIVGLAAYLLKMLYVVPEDTMQVVYVESWARIQTLSLTGKLFHYTGIADILLVQHEQVAKAYGVTNAGCMVVRKKI
;
A
#
# COMPACT_ATOMS: atom_id res chain seq x y z
N MET A 1 -4.54 6.16 -3.05
CA MET A 1 -3.12 5.85 -3.33
C MET A 1 -2.75 6.15 -4.78
N LEU A 2 -3.43 5.56 -5.78
CA LEU A 2 -3.09 5.75 -7.20
C LEU A 2 -2.98 7.22 -7.63
N ALA A 3 -3.94 8.06 -7.26
CA ALA A 3 -3.88 9.50 -7.53
C ALA A 3 -2.67 10.24 -6.93
N MET A 4 -2.06 9.70 -5.86
CA MET A 4 -0.81 10.25 -5.29
C MET A 4 0.43 9.77 -6.05
N MET A 5 0.30 8.69 -6.83
CA MET A 5 1.35 8.09 -7.64
C MET A 5 1.32 8.63 -9.08
N GLU A 6 0.22 9.21 -9.56
CA GLU A 6 0.06 9.72 -10.94
C GLU A 6 1.10 10.76 -11.38
N ILE A 7 1.78 11.43 -10.45
CA ILE A 7 2.75 12.48 -10.75
C ILE A 7 4.16 11.96 -10.51
N SER A 8 4.99 11.97 -11.55
CA SER A 8 6.41 11.55 -11.48
C SER A 8 6.60 10.12 -10.99
N PHE A 9 5.64 9.23 -11.26
CA PHE A 9 5.84 7.82 -11.02
C PHE A 9 7.07 7.37 -11.82
N PRO A 10 8.05 6.70 -11.19
CA PRO A 10 9.26 6.30 -11.89
C PRO A 10 8.90 5.32 -13.00
N ASP A 11 9.32 5.63 -14.22
CA ASP A 11 9.15 4.75 -15.38
C ASP A 11 10.38 3.86 -15.50
N VAL A 12 10.26 2.64 -14.98
CA VAL A 12 11.36 1.68 -14.91
C VAL A 12 10.90 0.37 -15.56
N PRO A 13 11.49 -0.03 -16.71
CA PRO A 13 11.10 -1.25 -17.42
C PRO A 13 11.21 -2.52 -16.57
N ASP A 14 12.15 -2.54 -15.62
CA ASP A 14 12.39 -3.64 -14.70
C ASP A 14 11.51 -3.62 -13.43
N MET A 15 10.63 -2.62 -13.27
CA MET A 15 9.75 -2.52 -12.12
C MET A 15 8.51 -3.40 -12.30
N HIS A 16 8.14 -4.11 -11.23
CA HIS A 16 6.87 -4.81 -11.14
C HIS A 16 5.98 -4.18 -10.08
N ARG A 17 4.71 -3.95 -10.41
CA ARG A 17 3.70 -3.40 -9.50
C ARG A 17 2.66 -4.43 -9.15
N ARG A 18 2.56 -4.76 -7.86
CA ARG A 18 1.50 -5.62 -7.34
C ARG A 18 0.44 -4.82 -6.62
N TYR A 19 -0.81 -4.91 -7.09
CA TYR A 19 -1.94 -4.22 -6.50
C TYR A 19 -2.79 -5.17 -5.66
N LEU A 20 -2.87 -4.90 -4.36
CA LEU A 20 -3.79 -5.59 -3.45
C LEU A 20 -5.08 -4.80 -3.32
N ILE A 21 -6.18 -5.34 -3.85
CA ILE A 21 -7.49 -4.70 -3.84
C ILE A 21 -8.39 -5.43 -2.87
N SER A 22 -9.04 -4.70 -1.97
CA SER A 22 -10.00 -5.30 -1.05
C SER A 22 -11.26 -5.78 -1.76
N SER A 23 -11.80 -6.93 -1.38
CA SER A 23 -13.01 -7.50 -1.97
C SER A 23 -14.20 -6.53 -1.91
N GLY A 24 -14.94 -6.42 -3.02
CA GLY A 24 -16.07 -5.49 -3.15
C GLY A 24 -15.69 -4.00 -3.37
N ASP A 25 -14.42 -3.70 -3.63
CA ASP A 25 -13.98 -2.36 -4.05
C ASP A 25 -13.85 -2.25 -5.58
N SER A 26 -14.99 -2.10 -6.25
CA SER A 26 -15.04 -1.93 -7.71
C SER A 26 -14.45 -0.60 -8.17
N MET A 27 -14.52 0.44 -7.34
CA MET A 27 -14.00 1.77 -7.66
C MET A 27 -12.48 1.75 -7.79
N SER A 28 -11.78 1.12 -6.83
CA SER A 28 -10.32 0.94 -6.92
C SER A 28 -9.90 0.15 -8.16
N LEU A 29 -10.71 -0.83 -8.60
CA LEU A 29 -10.42 -1.61 -9.80
C LEU A 29 -10.54 -0.76 -11.08
N THR A 30 -11.56 0.09 -11.17
CA THR A 30 -11.72 1.02 -12.29
C THR A 30 -10.57 2.02 -12.35
N HIS A 31 -10.19 2.61 -11.21
CA HIS A 31 -9.06 3.55 -11.16
C HIS A 31 -7.72 2.88 -11.48
N LEU A 32 -7.52 1.62 -11.08
CA LEU A 32 -6.32 0.88 -11.43
C LEU A 32 -6.19 0.68 -12.95
N ASN A 33 -7.27 0.25 -13.61
CA ASN A 33 -7.23 0.05 -15.05
C ASN A 33 -6.93 1.37 -15.78
N ALA A 34 -7.59 2.47 -15.37
CA ALA A 34 -7.33 3.79 -15.93
C ALA A 34 -5.89 4.26 -15.73
N PHE A 35 -5.31 4.01 -14.55
CA PHE A 35 -3.93 4.36 -14.23
C PHE A 35 -2.91 3.59 -15.10
N GLU A 36 -3.05 2.27 -15.24
CA GLU A 36 -2.14 1.47 -16.08
C GLU A 36 -2.32 1.78 -17.58
N ASP A 37 -3.53 2.08 -18.04
CA ASP A 37 -3.78 2.55 -19.41
C ASP A 37 -3.11 3.91 -19.68
N GLU A 38 -3.16 4.82 -18.70
CA GLU A 38 -2.50 6.13 -18.78
C GLU A 38 -0.98 6.00 -18.80
N LEU A 39 -0.40 5.13 -17.96
CA LEU A 39 1.03 4.85 -17.99
C LEU A 39 1.44 4.30 -19.37
N ARG A 40 0.68 3.35 -19.92
CA ARG A 40 0.94 2.76 -21.23
C ARG A 40 0.88 3.79 -22.37
N THR A 41 -0.08 4.72 -22.32
CA THR A 41 -0.21 5.77 -23.34
C THR A 41 0.87 6.85 -23.22
N THR A 42 1.32 7.16 -22.00
CA THR A 42 2.32 8.21 -21.74
C THR A 42 3.75 7.77 -22.05
N HIS A 43 4.10 6.53 -21.70
CA HIS A 43 5.49 6.04 -21.72
C HIS A 43 5.76 4.96 -22.79
N GLY A 44 4.71 4.36 -23.36
CA GLY A 44 4.81 3.29 -24.36
C GLY A 44 5.00 1.90 -23.74
N GLU A 45 4.55 0.86 -24.44
CA GLU A 45 4.43 -0.51 -23.92
C GLU A 45 5.74 -1.13 -23.41
N GLY A 46 6.89 -0.70 -23.94
CA GLY A 46 8.20 -1.24 -23.57
C GLY A 46 8.85 -0.60 -22.34
N GLN A 47 8.29 0.49 -21.80
CA GLN A 47 8.95 1.25 -20.72
C GLN A 47 8.26 1.12 -19.35
N VAL A 48 6.96 0.83 -19.35
CA VAL A 48 6.08 0.86 -18.17
C VAL A 48 6.28 -0.30 -17.19
N GLY A 49 7.10 -1.31 -17.52
CA GLY A 49 7.29 -2.50 -16.71
C GLY A 49 6.07 -3.42 -16.66
N THR A 50 5.94 -4.23 -15.59
CA THR A 50 4.85 -5.22 -15.48
C THR A 50 3.99 -4.98 -14.24
N PHE A 51 2.76 -5.50 -14.24
CA PHE A 51 1.89 -5.44 -13.06
C PHE A 51 1.02 -6.68 -12.90
N ASP A 52 0.59 -6.94 -11.66
CA ASP A 52 -0.45 -7.90 -11.35
C ASP A 52 -1.44 -7.32 -10.31
N LYS A 53 -2.62 -7.92 -10.23
CA LYS A 53 -3.65 -7.52 -9.27
C LYS A 53 -4.23 -8.72 -8.56
N HIS A 54 -4.39 -8.60 -7.24
CA HIS A 54 -4.95 -9.64 -6.38
C HIS A 54 -6.08 -9.06 -5.55
N ILE A 55 -7.23 -9.73 -5.58
CA ILE A 55 -8.38 -9.36 -4.75
C ILE A 55 -8.24 -10.11 -3.44
N VAL A 56 -8.05 -9.38 -2.34
CA VAL A 56 -7.92 -9.93 -0.99
C VAL A 56 -9.21 -9.71 -0.20
N ALA A 57 -9.56 -10.64 0.67
CA ALA A 57 -10.70 -10.48 1.56
C ALA A 57 -10.53 -9.22 2.43
N ARG A 58 -11.59 -8.43 2.59
CA ARG A 58 -11.59 -7.29 3.52
C ARG A 58 -11.31 -7.75 4.95
N ALA A 59 -10.30 -7.14 5.59
CA ALA A 59 -9.98 -7.40 6.99
C ALA A 59 -11.16 -7.11 7.95
N ARG A 60 -12.06 -6.20 7.56
CA ARG A 60 -13.31 -5.90 8.26
C ARG A 60 -14.43 -5.62 7.27
N LYS A 61 -15.58 -6.29 7.42
CA LYS A 61 -16.81 -5.95 6.69
C LYS A 61 -17.44 -4.68 7.28
N ILE A 62 -18.09 -3.89 6.42
CA ILE A 62 -18.86 -2.72 6.83
C ILE A 62 -19.98 -3.20 7.77
N HIS A 63 -20.13 -2.58 8.94
CA HIS A 63 -21.05 -2.97 10.05
C HIS A 63 -20.65 -4.21 10.87
N GLN A 64 -19.42 -4.73 10.69
CA GLN A 64 -18.92 -5.81 11.53
C GLN A 64 -18.56 -5.29 12.93
N SER A 65 -18.99 -6.04 13.95
CA SER A 65 -18.61 -5.82 15.35
C SER A 65 -17.08 -5.88 15.51
N LEU A 66 -16.54 -5.03 16.40
CA LEU A 66 -15.12 -5.04 16.73
C LEU A 66 -14.67 -6.40 17.30
N LEU A 67 -15.58 -7.18 17.88
CA LEU A 67 -15.28 -8.49 18.47
C LEU A 67 -15.02 -9.60 17.44
N THR A 68 -15.66 -9.56 16.26
CA THR A 68 -15.43 -10.57 15.20
C THR A 68 -14.38 -10.13 14.18
N THR A 69 -13.91 -8.88 14.30
CA THR A 69 -12.88 -8.28 13.44
C THR A 69 -11.54 -9.04 13.46
N PRO A 70 -11.06 -9.59 14.59
CA PRO A 70 -9.79 -10.34 14.61
C PRO A 70 -9.81 -11.59 13.73
N PHE A 71 -10.94 -12.31 13.64
CA PHE A 71 -11.03 -13.54 12.85
C PHE A 71 -11.00 -13.25 11.35
N THR A 72 -11.74 -12.24 10.89
CA THR A 72 -11.70 -11.82 9.49
C THR A 72 -10.35 -11.21 9.12
N ALA A 73 -9.72 -10.49 10.05
CA ALA A 73 -8.36 -10.00 9.87
C ALA A 73 -7.34 -11.13 9.70
N LEU A 74 -7.43 -12.20 10.51
CA LEU A 74 -6.54 -13.36 10.40
C LEU A 74 -6.70 -14.11 9.06
N MET A 75 -7.92 -14.20 8.53
CA MET A 75 -8.14 -14.77 7.20
C MET A 75 -7.51 -13.91 6.09
N SER A 76 -7.65 -12.58 6.18
CA SER A 76 -6.94 -11.67 5.27
C SER A 76 -5.43 -11.82 5.38
N VAL A 77 -4.90 -11.99 6.59
CA VAL A 77 -3.48 -12.28 6.82
C VAL A 77 -3.06 -13.53 6.03
N ALA A 78 -3.80 -14.64 6.14
CA ALA A 78 -3.47 -15.89 5.47
C ALA A 78 -3.43 -15.76 3.94
N GLU A 79 -4.27 -14.91 3.35
CA GLU A 79 -4.24 -14.61 1.91
C GLU A 79 -3.07 -13.69 1.51
N ILE A 80 -2.69 -12.75 2.39
CA ILE A 80 -1.64 -11.75 2.10
C ILE A 80 -0.24 -12.35 2.18
N PHE A 81 0.01 -13.27 3.10
CA PHE A 81 1.33 -13.91 3.28
C PHE A 81 1.92 -14.52 1.98
N PRO A 82 1.20 -15.40 1.24
CA PRO A 82 1.74 -15.95 0.00
C PRO A 82 1.94 -14.88 -1.09
N LEU A 83 1.18 -13.78 -1.05
CA LEU A 83 1.35 -12.66 -1.98
C LEU A 83 2.58 -11.81 -1.66
N LEU A 84 2.99 -11.71 -0.40
CA LEU A 84 4.24 -11.04 -0.02
C LEU A 84 5.48 -11.91 -0.29
N LEU A 85 5.33 -13.23 -0.25
CA LEU A 85 6.43 -14.18 -0.44
C LEU A 85 6.57 -14.68 -1.89
N SER A 86 5.63 -14.34 -2.78
CA SER A 86 5.68 -14.73 -4.19
C SER A 86 6.29 -13.63 -5.06
N SER A 87 7.22 -14.02 -5.92
CA SER A 87 7.83 -13.12 -6.89
C SER A 87 7.36 -13.42 -8.31
N PRO A 88 7.08 -12.38 -9.12
CA PRO A 88 6.88 -12.54 -10.56
C PRO A 88 8.21 -12.79 -11.30
N PHE A 89 9.35 -12.49 -10.69
CA PHE A 89 10.66 -12.65 -11.30
C PHE A 89 11.18 -14.08 -11.13
N LYS A 90 11.70 -14.66 -12.20
CA LYS A 90 12.35 -15.98 -12.21
C LYS A 90 13.85 -15.83 -12.49
N GLY A 91 14.69 -16.64 -11.86
CA GLY A 91 16.14 -16.67 -12.10
C GLY A 91 16.99 -16.01 -11.01
N PRO A 92 18.21 -15.53 -11.30
CA PRO A 92 19.21 -15.11 -10.30
C PRO A 92 18.88 -13.79 -9.58
N ARG A 93 17.72 -13.20 -9.85
CA ARG A 93 17.20 -11.97 -9.21
C ARG A 93 16.69 -12.28 -7.78
N SER A 94 17.54 -12.87 -6.94
CA SER A 94 17.20 -13.28 -5.56
C SER A 94 16.73 -12.11 -4.70
N ARG A 95 17.24 -10.89 -4.93
CA ARG A 95 16.78 -9.68 -4.23
C ARG A 95 15.36 -9.24 -4.59
N GLN A 96 14.90 -9.50 -5.83
CA GLN A 96 13.55 -9.17 -6.27
C GLN A 96 12.54 -10.27 -5.92
N GLN A 97 12.92 -11.19 -5.01
CA GLN A 97 12.02 -12.23 -4.54
C GLN A 97 10.90 -11.68 -3.63
N PHE A 98 11.15 -10.53 -3.00
CA PHE A 98 10.23 -9.86 -2.11
C PHE A 98 9.91 -8.44 -2.63
N PRO A 99 8.76 -7.86 -2.25
CA PRO A 99 8.48 -6.46 -2.51
C PRO A 99 9.54 -5.57 -1.87
N ASP A 100 10.07 -4.60 -2.61
CA ASP A 100 11.00 -3.61 -2.04
C ASP A 100 10.26 -2.62 -1.13
N ILE A 101 9.10 -2.13 -1.60
CA ILE A 101 8.30 -1.11 -0.93
C ILE A 101 6.83 -1.51 -0.94
N ILE A 102 6.17 -1.34 0.21
CA ILE A 102 4.72 -1.50 0.39
C ILE A 102 4.12 -0.12 0.63
N LEU A 103 3.43 0.40 -0.39
CA LEU A 103 2.72 1.69 -0.30
C LEU A 103 1.26 1.46 0.05
N THR A 104 0.76 2.11 1.10
CA THR A 104 -0.66 2.00 1.46
C THR A 104 -1.23 3.29 2.04
N ASN A 105 -2.44 3.63 1.57
CA ASN A 105 -3.33 4.59 2.23
C ASN A 105 -4.63 3.91 2.70
N GLY A 106 -4.70 2.58 2.60
CA GLY A 106 -5.92 1.82 2.80
C GLY A 106 -6.28 1.71 4.29
N PRO A 107 -7.58 1.59 4.63
CA PRO A 107 -8.01 1.24 5.98
C PRO A 107 -7.57 -0.20 6.31
N ALA A 108 -7.78 -0.65 7.55
CA ALA A 108 -7.68 -2.03 8.06
C ALA A 108 -6.80 -3.03 7.26
N THR A 109 -7.20 -3.47 6.06
CA THR A 109 -6.38 -4.27 5.13
C THR A 109 -4.96 -3.71 4.94
N GLY A 110 -4.77 -2.39 4.77
CA GLY A 110 -3.45 -1.77 4.65
C GLY A 110 -2.57 -1.96 5.89
N PHE A 111 -3.18 -1.85 7.08
CA PHE A 111 -2.50 -2.15 8.34
C PHE A 111 -2.12 -3.62 8.44
N ILE A 112 -3.00 -4.53 8.01
CA ILE A 112 -2.73 -5.97 8.02
C ILE A 112 -1.56 -6.33 7.10
N VAL A 113 -1.45 -5.72 5.93
CA VAL A 113 -0.28 -5.91 5.04
C VAL A 113 1.00 -5.43 5.72
N GLY A 114 0.98 -4.25 6.34
CA GLY A 114 2.13 -3.74 7.10
C GLY A 114 2.51 -4.64 8.28
N LEU A 115 1.53 -5.15 9.02
CA LEU A 115 1.75 -6.10 10.11
C LEU A 115 2.34 -7.42 9.62
N ALA A 116 1.85 -7.95 8.50
CA ALA A 116 2.40 -9.17 7.89
C ALA A 116 3.87 -8.97 7.49
N ALA A 117 4.19 -7.85 6.84
CA ALA A 117 5.58 -7.50 6.49
C ALA A 117 6.47 -7.39 7.74
N TYR A 118 6.01 -6.69 8.77
CA TYR A 118 6.73 -6.57 10.04
C TYR A 118 6.98 -7.93 10.70
N LEU A 119 5.98 -8.81 10.74
CA LEU A 119 6.13 -10.16 11.28
C LEU A 119 7.12 -11.01 10.48
N LEU A 120 7.10 -10.92 9.15
CA LEU A 120 8.05 -11.64 8.28
C LEU A 120 9.50 -11.18 8.53
N LYS A 121 9.73 -9.86 8.71
CA LYS A 121 11.04 -9.31 9.07
C LYS A 121 11.47 -9.78 10.47
N MET A 122 10.58 -9.67 11.45
CA MET A 122 10.84 -10.06 12.85
C MET A 122 11.18 -11.55 13.00
N LEU A 123 10.56 -12.40 12.19
CA LEU A 123 10.82 -13.85 12.15
C LEU A 123 12.02 -14.25 11.27
N TYR A 124 12.76 -13.27 10.72
CA TYR A 124 13.89 -13.49 9.80
C TYR A 124 13.55 -14.33 8.56
N VAL A 125 12.28 -14.32 8.13
CA VAL A 125 11.84 -14.99 6.90
C VAL A 125 12.25 -14.19 5.66
N VAL A 126 12.31 -12.87 5.80
CA VAL A 126 12.70 -11.93 4.74
C VAL A 126 13.80 -10.98 5.25
N PRO A 127 14.67 -10.46 4.37
CA PRO A 127 15.69 -9.48 4.75
C PRO A 127 15.08 -8.17 5.27
N GLU A 128 15.74 -7.52 6.22
CA GLU A 128 15.28 -6.27 6.85
C GLU A 128 15.20 -5.09 5.85
N ASP A 129 16.04 -5.09 4.81
CA ASP A 129 16.07 -4.09 3.75
C ASP A 129 14.95 -4.24 2.71
N THR A 130 14.09 -5.24 2.84
CA THR A 130 12.92 -5.46 1.97
C THR A 130 11.61 -5.05 2.65
N MET A 131 10.51 -5.05 1.89
CA MET A 131 9.15 -4.77 2.37
C MET A 131 9.04 -3.48 3.18
N GLN A 132 9.65 -2.39 2.70
CA GLN A 132 9.62 -1.09 3.37
C GLN A 132 8.19 -0.54 3.36
N VAL A 133 7.56 -0.45 4.52
CA VAL A 133 6.16 -0.07 4.69
C VAL A 133 6.05 1.45 4.75
N VAL A 134 5.42 2.03 3.75
CA VAL A 134 5.14 3.47 3.66
C VAL A 134 3.64 3.68 3.76
N TYR A 135 3.21 4.25 4.89
CA TYR A 135 1.82 4.65 5.09
C TYR A 135 1.64 6.13 4.83
N VAL A 136 0.62 6.46 4.03
CA VAL A 136 0.23 7.84 3.73
C VAL A 136 -1.18 8.09 4.24
N GLU A 137 -1.31 8.93 5.27
CA GLU A 137 -2.59 9.48 5.69
C GLU A 137 -3.02 10.62 4.76
N SER A 138 -4.16 10.43 4.10
CA SER A 138 -4.73 11.37 3.14
C SER A 138 -5.54 12.49 3.80
N TRP A 139 -5.94 13.50 3.01
CA TRP A 139 -6.84 14.59 3.43
C TRP A 139 -8.25 14.18 3.89
N ALA A 140 -8.60 12.89 3.87
CA ALA A 140 -9.91 12.40 4.32
C ALA A 140 -10.22 12.76 5.80
N ARG A 141 -9.20 12.99 6.63
CA ARG A 141 -9.34 13.46 8.01
C ARG A 141 -8.39 14.62 8.27
N ILE A 142 -8.97 15.78 8.57
CA ILE A 142 -8.23 17.04 8.78
C ILE A 142 -7.99 17.39 10.26
N GLN A 143 -8.67 16.70 11.18
CA GLN A 143 -8.58 17.00 12.62
C GLN A 143 -7.72 15.98 13.39
N THR A 144 -7.77 14.70 13.02
CA THR A 144 -7.05 13.62 13.72
C THR A 144 -6.63 12.54 12.72
N LEU A 145 -5.63 11.72 13.10
CA LEU A 145 -5.29 10.52 12.33
C LEU A 145 -6.49 9.57 12.23
N SER A 146 -6.57 8.84 11.12
CA SER A 146 -7.52 7.73 10.99
C SER A 146 -7.21 6.64 12.04
N LEU A 147 -8.13 5.70 12.26
CA LEU A 147 -7.84 4.57 13.16
C LEU A 147 -6.59 3.80 12.69
N THR A 148 -6.45 3.61 11.38
CA THR A 148 -5.28 2.95 10.79
C THR A 148 -4.02 3.80 10.96
N GLY A 149 -4.09 5.12 10.73
CA GLY A 149 -2.97 6.03 10.99
C GLY A 149 -2.54 6.04 12.45
N LYS A 150 -3.48 6.01 13.40
CA LYS A 150 -3.18 5.85 14.83
C LYS A 150 -2.50 4.52 15.11
N LEU A 151 -2.97 3.43 14.52
CA LEU A 151 -2.33 2.12 14.69
C LEU A 151 -0.88 2.15 14.20
N PHE A 152 -0.62 2.61 12.98
CA PHE A 152 0.75 2.75 12.47
C PHE A 152 1.61 3.67 13.34
N HIS A 153 1.06 4.78 13.81
CA HIS A 153 1.76 5.72 14.67
C HIS A 153 2.14 5.10 16.03
N TYR A 154 1.22 4.38 16.68
CA TYR A 154 1.47 3.80 17.99
C TYR A 154 2.28 2.51 17.95
N THR A 155 2.12 1.68 16.92
CA THR A 155 2.85 0.40 16.83
C THR A 155 4.25 0.57 16.25
N GLY A 156 4.52 1.64 15.49
CA GLY A 156 5.82 1.88 14.86
C GLY A 156 6.19 0.87 13.78
N ILE A 157 5.23 0.11 13.25
CA ILE A 157 5.49 -0.93 12.23
C ILE A 157 5.65 -0.37 10.81
N ALA A 158 5.28 0.90 10.59
CA ALA A 158 5.53 1.57 9.32
C ALA A 158 6.94 2.16 9.36
N ASP A 159 7.76 1.81 8.36
CA ASP A 159 9.09 2.38 8.18
C ASP A 159 8.99 3.90 7.90
N ILE A 160 7.95 4.32 7.16
CA ILE A 160 7.65 5.74 6.91
C ILE A 160 6.16 6.01 7.13
N LEU A 161 5.87 6.98 8.01
CA LEU A 161 4.54 7.51 8.25
C LEU A 161 4.45 8.95 7.76
N LEU A 162 3.66 9.16 6.70
CA LEU A 162 3.41 10.46 6.08
C LEU A 162 1.98 10.92 6.32
N VAL A 163 1.80 12.22 6.56
CA VAL A 163 0.47 12.85 6.70
C VAL A 163 0.40 14.05 5.77
N GLN A 164 -0.68 14.17 4.99
CA GLN A 164 -0.82 15.31 4.07
C GLN A 164 -1.28 16.60 4.75
N HIS A 165 -2.07 16.51 5.83
CA HIS A 165 -2.60 17.67 6.55
C HIS A 165 -1.59 18.20 7.56
N GLU A 166 -1.10 19.42 7.35
CA GLU A 166 -0.04 20.03 8.16
C GLU A 166 -0.37 20.07 9.67
N GLN A 167 -1.59 20.46 10.05
CA GLN A 167 -1.95 20.55 11.47
C GLN A 167 -1.97 19.17 12.14
N VAL A 168 -2.35 18.12 11.41
CA VAL A 168 -2.35 16.75 11.93
C VAL A 168 -0.93 16.23 12.02
N ALA A 169 -0.11 16.50 10.99
CA ALA A 169 1.31 16.15 11.01
C ALA A 169 2.02 16.75 12.23
N LYS A 170 1.80 18.05 12.50
CA LYS A 170 2.33 18.73 13.69
C LYS A 170 1.79 18.17 15.00
N ALA A 171 0.48 17.91 15.08
CA ALA A 171 -0.14 17.41 16.31
C ALA A 171 0.37 16.03 16.73
N TYR A 172 0.76 15.19 15.76
CA TYR A 172 1.27 13.83 16.01
C TYR A 172 2.80 13.72 15.84
N GLY A 173 3.50 14.82 15.56
CA GLY A 173 4.96 14.82 15.39
C GLY A 173 5.46 13.97 14.20
N VAL A 174 4.67 13.89 13.12
CA VAL A 174 4.97 13.08 11.93
C VAL A 174 5.27 13.95 10.72
N THR A 175 5.93 13.37 9.71
CA THR A 175 6.35 14.11 8.51
C THR A 175 5.14 14.54 7.68
N ASN A 176 5.11 15.84 7.34
CA ASN A 176 4.12 16.38 6.42
C ASN A 176 4.54 16.07 4.97
N ALA A 177 3.70 15.37 4.22
CA ALA A 177 3.93 15.07 2.80
C ALA A 177 3.35 16.14 1.86
N GLY A 178 2.56 17.08 2.38
CA GLY A 178 1.91 18.12 1.58
C GLY A 178 0.89 17.56 0.57
N CYS A 179 0.61 18.36 -0.46
CA CYS A 179 -0.36 18.00 -1.49
C CYS A 179 0.28 17.08 -2.53
N MET A 180 0.06 15.77 -2.40
CA MET A 180 0.52 14.78 -3.39
C MET A 180 -0.50 14.52 -4.51
N VAL A 181 -1.70 15.10 -4.42
CA VAL A 181 -2.72 15.01 -5.48
C VAL A 181 -2.84 16.40 -6.10
N VAL A 182 -2.08 16.66 -7.15
CA VAL A 182 -2.11 17.93 -7.88
C VAL A 182 -2.84 17.70 -9.19
N ARG A 183 -3.78 18.59 -9.53
CA ARG A 183 -4.47 18.54 -10.82
C ARG A 183 -3.44 18.65 -11.94
N LYS A 184 -3.38 17.68 -12.87
CA LYS A 184 -2.63 17.85 -14.12
C LYS A 184 -3.12 19.14 -14.79
N LYS A 185 -2.21 20.07 -15.06
CA LYS A 185 -2.54 21.19 -15.96
C LYS A 185 -2.83 20.56 -17.32
N ILE A 186 -4.09 20.69 -17.77
CA ILE A 186 -4.52 20.40 -19.13
C ILE A 186 -3.85 21.42 -20.06
#